data_AF-A0A136L0D0-F1
#
_entry.id   AF-A0A136L0D0-F1
#
_cell.length_a   1.000
_cell.length_b   1.000
_cell.length_c   1.000
_cell.angle_alpha   90.00
_cell.angle_beta   90.00
_cell.angle_gamma   90.00
#
_symmetry.space_group_name_H-M   'P 1'
#
loop_
_entity.id
_entity.type
_entity.pdbx_description
1 polymer ?
#
loop_
_entity_poly.entity_id
_entity_poly.type
_entity_poly.pdbx_seq_one_letter_code
_entity_poly.pdbx_strand_id
1 'polypeptide(L)'
;MATARQKTCENCWRYGDYVRAGSPEQGKRIFQTLNRQGWNVPQQQWQDTPEEFHYAYDTQGKLLYAAFAMTPQQGLTEYTDEDPALRRALAVYEYDPAGRITSLTYAWQTYNSGYTGTPILGQEYAYDSVTRLRTAASFYNNPDSDGDFDLIRTETYDYDDDLDYLTEVDYNDGLPNEAQTWTYDAAGNRATDSVQGSGWSYDNLNRITASPGYSYLHDILGNRTWRNFGSSGVQRYQWDALNRATSIVGEAYGARYVYRADGMRVEKVEGLTLSWVPPGEEEVSGHYDENLAENLPTSRYYYDGQMMVEDDYTVEGQYEPVVTVMRYGIGARGIDFMDKRVDDGPETKGYPIYDGHGNMIATLGRSESSPYFGVADLRSYDVCE
;
A
#
# COMPACT_ATOMS: atom_id res chain seq x y z
N MET A 1 38.16 -9.90 6.22
CA MET A 1 37.90 -8.45 6.09
C MET A 1 36.86 -8.28 5.02
N ALA A 2 35.58 -8.21 5.40
CA ALA A 2 34.52 -7.88 4.47
C ALA A 2 34.75 -6.42 4.06
N THR A 3 35.16 -6.21 2.81
CA THR A 3 35.16 -4.90 2.19
C THR A 3 33.72 -4.40 2.32
N ALA A 4 33.52 -3.34 3.12
CA ALA A 4 32.25 -2.64 3.13
C ALA A 4 31.97 -2.32 1.66
N ARG A 5 30.91 -2.93 1.09
CA ARG A 5 30.35 -2.41 -0.15
C ARG A 5 30.09 -0.94 0.17
N GLN A 6 30.89 -0.03 -0.39
CA GLN A 6 30.46 1.35 -0.53
C GLN A 6 29.08 1.20 -1.17
N LYS A 7 28.02 1.50 -0.42
CA LYS A 7 26.68 1.67 -1.00
C LYS A 7 26.81 2.88 -1.92
N THR A 8 27.35 2.65 -3.12
CA THR A 8 27.15 3.52 -4.26
C THR A 8 25.65 3.61 -4.38
N CYS A 9 25.12 4.82 -4.21
CA CYS A 9 23.69 5.05 -4.21
C CYS A 9 23.18 4.96 -5.65
N GLU A 10 23.14 3.76 -6.23
CA GLU A 10 22.72 3.53 -7.61
C GLU A 10 21.28 4.04 -7.86
N ASN A 11 20.49 4.24 -6.80
CA ASN A 11 19.13 4.77 -6.82
C ASN A 11 18.90 5.87 -5.75
N CYS A 12 19.58 7.01 -5.87
CA CYS A 12 19.35 8.16 -5.00
C CYS A 12 18.19 9.03 -5.49
N TRP A 13 17.43 9.61 -4.56
CA TRP A 13 16.34 10.54 -4.86
C TRP A 13 16.49 11.81 -4.03
N ARG A 14 16.11 12.94 -4.61
CA ARG A 14 16.25 14.27 -4.00
C ARG A 14 14.90 14.96 -3.96
N TYR A 15 14.57 15.51 -2.79
CA TYR A 15 13.46 16.45 -2.63
C TYR A 15 13.92 17.86 -3.02
N GLY A 16 13.22 18.47 -3.97
CA GLY A 16 13.49 19.80 -4.51
C GLY A 16 12.31 20.75 -4.34
N ASP A 17 12.56 22.01 -4.70
CA ASP A 17 11.57 23.09 -4.87
C ASP A 17 10.54 23.21 -3.74
N TYR A 18 10.77 24.15 -2.81
CA TYR A 18 9.98 24.20 -1.58
C TYR A 18 9.02 25.38 -1.56
N VAL A 19 7.76 25.11 -1.20
CA VAL A 19 6.77 26.15 -0.84
C VAL A 19 6.49 26.13 0.65
N ARG A 20 5.96 27.23 1.17
CA ARG A 20 5.58 27.36 2.59
C ARG A 20 4.08 27.12 2.72
N ALA A 21 3.69 26.21 3.60
CA ALA A 21 2.29 25.88 3.88
C ALA A 21 1.98 25.93 5.39
N GLY A 22 0.73 26.19 5.72
CA GLY A 22 0.24 26.37 7.09
C GLY A 22 0.11 27.85 7.50
N SER A 23 0.01 28.12 8.80
CA SER A 23 -0.18 29.49 9.29
C SER A 23 1.04 30.38 8.98
N PRO A 24 0.87 31.70 8.77
CA PRO A 24 2.00 32.61 8.54
C PRO A 24 3.07 32.55 9.63
N GLU A 25 2.68 32.30 10.87
CA GLU A 25 3.55 32.23 12.05
C GLU A 25 4.26 30.87 12.19
N GLN A 26 3.65 29.78 11.71
CA GLN A 26 4.14 28.41 11.90
C GLN A 26 4.34 27.62 10.60
N GLY A 27 4.38 28.30 9.46
CA GLY A 27 4.42 27.66 8.16
C GLY A 27 5.64 26.77 7.97
N LYS A 28 5.42 25.56 7.47
CA LYS A 28 6.44 24.55 7.17
C LYS A 28 6.80 24.55 5.70
N ARG A 29 8.03 24.15 5.38
CA ARG A 29 8.44 23.92 3.99
C ARG A 29 7.95 22.55 3.56
N ILE A 30 7.32 22.51 2.39
CA ILE A 30 6.92 21.28 1.70
C ILE A 30 7.55 21.27 0.31
N PHE A 31 8.08 20.13 -0.11
CA PHE A 31 8.75 19.98 -1.40
C PHE A 31 7.71 19.83 -2.51
N GLN A 32 8.04 20.34 -3.69
CA GLN A 32 7.22 20.31 -4.90
C GLN A 32 7.81 19.40 -5.97
N THR A 33 9.07 18.99 -5.82
CA THR A 33 9.70 18.07 -6.76
C THR A 33 10.38 16.91 -6.04
N LEU A 34 10.32 15.74 -6.68
CA LEU A 34 11.07 14.56 -6.28
C LEU A 34 11.78 14.02 -7.52
N ASN A 35 13.11 14.09 -7.53
CA ASN A 35 13.93 13.77 -8.70
C ASN A 35 14.84 12.59 -8.42
N ARG A 36 14.90 11.64 -9.36
CA ARG A 36 15.94 10.61 -9.32
C ARG A 36 17.27 11.24 -9.67
N GLN A 37 18.28 10.90 -8.89
CA GLN A 37 19.66 11.29 -9.09
C GLN A 37 20.40 10.25 -9.93
N GLY A 38 21.12 10.72 -10.95
CA GLY A 38 22.07 9.95 -11.74
C GLY A 38 23.49 10.42 -11.46
N TRP A 39 24.44 9.49 -11.42
CA TRP A 39 25.85 9.85 -11.28
C TRP A 39 26.42 10.29 -12.64
N ASN A 40 26.77 11.56 -12.78
CA ASN A 40 27.46 12.07 -13.95
C ASN A 40 28.95 11.72 -13.87
N VAL A 41 29.36 10.69 -14.63
CA VAL A 41 30.76 10.21 -14.65
C VAL A 41 31.75 11.31 -15.08
N PRO A 42 31.50 12.10 -16.15
CA PRO A 42 32.41 13.18 -16.55
C PRO A 42 32.63 14.27 -15.48
N GLN A 43 31.59 14.66 -14.76
CA GLN A 43 31.63 15.77 -13.80
C GLN A 43 31.81 15.30 -12.35
N GLN A 44 31.83 13.98 -12.11
CA GLN A 44 31.94 13.36 -10.79
C GLN A 44 30.95 13.94 -9.76
N GLN A 45 29.72 14.19 -10.19
CA GLN A 45 28.66 14.75 -9.36
C GLN A 45 27.32 14.09 -9.64
N TRP A 46 26.44 14.11 -8.64
CA TRP A 46 25.04 13.72 -8.81
C TRP A 46 24.28 14.81 -9.57
N GLN A 47 23.40 14.39 -10.47
CA GLN A 47 22.54 15.26 -11.26
C GLN A 47 21.13 14.71 -11.32
N ASP A 48 20.18 15.63 -11.47
CA ASP A 48 18.79 15.29 -11.71
C ASP A 48 18.67 14.55 -13.05
N THR A 49 17.83 13.50 -13.07
CA THR A 49 17.49 12.77 -14.29
C THR A 49 16.10 13.18 -14.77
N PRO A 50 15.68 12.83 -16.00
CA PRO A 50 14.32 13.10 -16.48
C PRO A 50 13.22 12.34 -15.72
N GLU A 51 13.59 11.52 -14.73
CA GLU A 51 12.66 10.81 -13.86
C GLU A 51 12.36 11.67 -12.64
N GLU A 52 11.20 12.31 -12.68
CA GLU A 52 10.79 13.34 -11.73
C GLU A 52 9.28 13.29 -11.46
N PHE A 53 8.88 13.81 -10.30
CA PHE A 53 7.50 14.01 -9.88
C PHE A 53 7.29 15.48 -9.52
N HIS A 54 6.18 16.08 -9.91
CA HIS A 54 5.81 17.44 -9.52
C HIS A 54 4.57 17.44 -8.64
N TYR A 55 4.56 18.26 -7.60
CA TYR A 55 3.49 18.38 -6.62
C TYR A 55 3.04 19.84 -6.48
N ALA A 56 1.74 20.04 -6.38
CA ALA A 56 1.16 21.33 -6.05
C ALA A 56 0.22 21.18 -4.85
N TYR A 57 0.24 22.19 -3.98
CA TYR A 57 -0.49 22.15 -2.71
C TYR A 57 -1.32 23.41 -2.53
N ASP A 58 -2.34 23.32 -1.68
CA ASP A 58 -3.03 24.49 -1.17
C ASP A 58 -2.20 25.23 -0.10
N THR A 59 -2.71 26.37 0.38
CA THR A 59 -2.04 27.17 1.43
C THR A 59 -1.90 26.46 2.78
N GLN A 60 -2.70 25.41 3.02
CA GLN A 60 -2.66 24.61 4.24
C GLN A 60 -1.75 23.37 4.09
N GLY A 61 -1.23 23.11 2.89
CA GLY A 61 -0.34 22.00 2.59
C GLY A 61 -1.06 20.72 2.15
N LYS A 62 -2.34 20.79 1.80
CA LYS A 62 -3.05 19.67 1.17
C LYS A 62 -2.58 19.52 -0.27
N LEU A 63 -2.27 18.30 -0.68
CA LEU A 63 -1.83 17.99 -2.04
C LEU A 63 -3.01 18.16 -3.00
N LEU A 64 -2.92 19.06 -3.98
CA LEU A 64 -3.97 19.29 -4.98
C LEU A 64 -3.69 18.54 -6.28
N TYR A 65 -2.42 18.47 -6.67
CA TYR A 65 -2.01 17.84 -7.91
C TYR A 65 -0.70 17.10 -7.73
N ALA A 66 -0.58 15.95 -8.38
CA ALA A 66 0.68 15.25 -8.54
C ALA A 66 0.86 14.79 -9.98
N ALA A 67 1.92 15.26 -10.65
CA ALA A 67 2.34 14.78 -11.95
C ALA A 67 3.45 13.74 -11.78
N PHE A 68 3.32 12.61 -12.48
CA PHE A 68 4.25 11.48 -12.39
C PHE A 68 4.26 10.69 -13.70
N ALA A 69 5.13 9.68 -13.79
CA ALA A 69 5.31 8.89 -15.02
C ALA A 69 5.55 9.79 -16.24
N MET A 70 6.41 10.79 -16.06
CA MET A 70 6.64 11.88 -17.01
C MET A 70 7.58 11.46 -18.13
N THR A 71 7.38 12.02 -19.32
CA THR A 71 8.29 11.86 -20.47
C THR A 71 8.66 13.23 -21.02
N PRO A 72 9.95 13.55 -21.21
CA PRO A 72 10.38 14.84 -21.74
C PRO A 72 10.01 14.98 -23.21
N GLN A 73 9.94 16.22 -23.70
CA GLN A 73 9.83 16.48 -25.13
C GLN A 73 11.10 16.03 -25.86
N GLN A 74 11.00 15.84 -27.17
CA GLN A 74 12.10 15.29 -27.96
C GLN A 74 13.36 16.15 -27.84
N GLY A 75 14.47 15.52 -27.42
CA GLY A 75 15.77 16.20 -27.28
C GLY A 75 15.98 16.92 -25.95
N LEU A 76 15.01 16.86 -25.04
CA LEU A 76 15.09 17.44 -23.70
C LEU A 76 15.31 16.36 -22.65
N THR A 77 15.90 16.75 -21.53
CA THR A 77 16.22 15.88 -20.38
C THR A 77 15.65 16.40 -19.06
N GLU A 78 15.02 17.56 -19.08
CA GLU A 78 14.49 18.27 -17.91
C GLU A 78 13.07 18.76 -18.20
N TYR A 79 12.38 19.23 -17.17
CA TYR A 79 11.06 19.82 -17.28
C TYR A 79 11.09 21.26 -16.72
N THR A 80 10.65 22.22 -17.52
CA THR A 80 10.51 23.62 -17.10
C THR A 80 9.14 24.15 -17.46
N ASP A 81 8.83 25.39 -17.05
CA ASP A 81 7.59 26.05 -17.46
C ASP A 81 7.55 26.29 -18.99
N GLU A 82 8.70 26.55 -19.61
CA GLU A 82 8.83 26.70 -21.06
C GLU A 82 8.83 25.35 -21.79
N ASP A 83 9.38 24.31 -21.15
CA ASP A 83 9.54 22.97 -21.70
C ASP A 83 8.85 21.91 -20.82
N PRO A 84 7.50 21.90 -20.76
CA PRO A 84 6.78 20.97 -19.91
C PRO A 84 6.85 19.54 -20.44
N ALA A 85 6.53 18.56 -19.59
CA ALA A 85 6.52 17.15 -19.99
C ALA A 85 5.61 16.90 -21.20
N LEU A 86 6.12 16.20 -22.21
CA LEU A 86 5.34 15.79 -23.38
C LEU A 86 4.15 14.93 -22.96
N ARG A 87 4.35 14.06 -21.96
CA ARG A 87 3.34 13.17 -21.40
C ARG A 87 3.53 13.03 -19.90
N ARG A 88 2.43 12.88 -19.17
CA ARG A 88 2.43 12.61 -17.72
C ARG A 88 1.12 11.96 -17.29
N ALA A 89 1.16 11.18 -16.21
CA ALA A 89 -0.03 10.92 -15.43
C ALA A 89 -0.24 12.10 -14.47
N LEU A 90 -1.47 12.55 -14.31
CA LEU A 90 -1.87 13.58 -13.35
C LEU A 90 -2.86 12.99 -12.37
N ALA A 91 -2.54 13.03 -11.09
CA ALA A 91 -3.49 12.87 -10.00
C ALA A 91 -4.06 14.23 -9.60
N VAL A 92 -5.37 14.33 -9.46
CA VAL A 92 -6.09 15.53 -9.02
C VAL A 92 -6.85 15.19 -7.75
N TYR A 93 -6.66 16.01 -6.71
CA TYR A 93 -7.29 15.84 -5.41
C TYR A 93 -8.23 17.03 -5.15
N GLU A 94 -9.48 16.73 -4.86
CA GLU A 94 -10.46 17.73 -4.44
C GLU A 94 -10.88 17.47 -3.01
N TYR A 95 -11.02 18.55 -2.23
CA TYR A 95 -11.35 18.49 -0.81
C TYR A 95 -12.59 19.29 -0.50
N ASP A 96 -13.36 18.82 0.48
CA ASP A 96 -14.38 19.64 1.11
C ASP A 96 -13.77 20.65 2.11
N PRO A 97 -14.58 21.57 2.68
CA PRO A 97 -14.12 22.52 3.69
C PRO A 97 -13.56 21.86 4.97
N ALA A 98 -13.96 20.63 5.28
CA ALA A 98 -13.43 19.86 6.42
C ALA A 98 -12.07 19.20 6.10
N GLY A 99 -11.62 19.21 4.85
CA GLY A 99 -10.37 18.63 4.39
C GLY A 99 -10.43 17.15 4.07
N ARG A 100 -11.62 16.60 3.89
CA ARG A 100 -11.84 15.23 3.39
C ARG A 100 -11.76 15.23 1.87
N ILE A 101 -11.19 14.17 1.29
CA ILE A 101 -11.13 14.01 -0.17
C ILE A 101 -12.54 13.74 -0.69
N THR A 102 -13.00 14.56 -1.62
CA THR A 102 -14.30 14.42 -2.31
C THR A 102 -14.16 13.88 -3.72
N SER A 103 -12.99 14.07 -4.34
CA SER A 103 -12.65 13.48 -5.63
C SER A 103 -11.16 13.19 -5.68
N LEU A 104 -10.81 12.02 -6.22
CA LEU A 104 -9.45 11.66 -6.60
C LEU A 104 -9.48 11.05 -7.98
N THR A 105 -8.93 11.77 -8.96
CA THR A 105 -8.93 11.34 -10.36
C THR A 105 -7.52 11.24 -10.92
N TYR A 106 -7.36 10.31 -11.85
CA TYR A 106 -6.12 10.06 -12.58
C TYR A 106 -6.39 10.18 -14.07
N ALA A 107 -5.59 10.98 -14.76
CA ALA A 107 -5.69 11.13 -16.20
C ALA A 107 -4.29 11.16 -16.84
N TRP A 108 -4.18 10.58 -18.03
CA TRP A 108 -3.06 10.81 -18.92
C TRP A 108 -3.16 12.21 -19.49
N GLN A 109 -2.09 12.99 -19.43
CA GLN A 109 -2.00 14.27 -20.10
C GLN A 109 -0.95 14.24 -21.19
N THR A 110 -1.29 14.80 -22.36
CA THR A 110 -0.36 14.98 -23.48
C THR A 110 -0.24 16.47 -23.77
N TYR A 111 0.99 16.97 -23.88
CA TYR A 111 1.28 18.37 -24.18
C TYR A 111 1.38 18.60 -25.69
N ASN A 112 0.63 19.59 -26.17
CA ASN A 112 0.78 20.17 -27.51
C ASN A 112 0.91 21.70 -27.38
N SER A 113 -0.16 22.47 -27.57
CA SER A 113 -0.25 23.90 -27.21
C SER A 113 -0.82 24.13 -25.80
N GLY A 114 -0.86 23.06 -25.00
CA GLY A 114 -1.54 22.91 -23.72
C GLY A 114 -1.75 21.42 -23.43
N TYR A 115 -2.14 21.09 -22.20
CA TYR A 115 -2.42 19.71 -21.82
C TYR A 115 -3.85 19.31 -22.18
N THR A 116 -3.99 18.17 -22.87
CA THR A 116 -5.27 17.46 -23.03
C THR A 116 -5.24 16.18 -22.21
N GLY A 117 -6.33 15.90 -21.49
CA GLY A 117 -6.48 14.74 -20.60
C GLY A 117 -7.18 13.55 -21.25
N THR A 118 -6.82 12.34 -20.85
CA THR A 118 -7.57 11.11 -21.08
C THR A 118 -7.70 10.37 -19.75
N PRO A 119 -8.91 10.07 -19.27
CA PRO A 119 -9.13 9.42 -17.99
C PRO A 119 -8.45 8.05 -17.87
N ILE A 120 -7.97 7.74 -16.66
CA ILE A 120 -7.39 6.45 -16.26
C ILE A 120 -8.34 5.76 -15.29
N LEU A 121 -8.47 6.33 -14.08
CA LEU A 121 -9.32 5.86 -12.98
C LEU A 121 -9.72 7.08 -12.16
N GLY A 122 -10.92 7.07 -11.59
CA GLY A 122 -11.42 8.17 -10.77
C GLY A 122 -12.34 7.68 -9.68
N GLN A 123 -12.40 8.41 -8.59
CA GLN A 123 -13.31 8.14 -7.48
C GLN A 123 -13.87 9.43 -6.93
N GLU A 124 -15.13 9.38 -6.54
CA GLU A 124 -15.80 10.48 -5.84
C GLU A 124 -16.43 9.98 -4.55
N TYR A 125 -16.49 10.85 -3.55
CA TYR A 125 -16.94 10.52 -2.21
C TYR A 125 -18.01 11.49 -1.73
N ALA A 126 -19.12 10.92 -1.28
CA ALA A 126 -20.14 11.65 -0.57
C ALA A 126 -19.99 11.44 0.93
N TYR A 127 -20.32 12.47 1.70
CA TYR A 127 -20.27 12.41 3.15
C TYR A 127 -21.53 12.98 3.76
N ASP A 128 -21.93 12.44 4.91
CA ASP A 128 -22.93 13.04 5.74
C ASP A 128 -22.46 14.43 6.23
N SER A 129 -23.40 15.37 6.28
CA SER A 129 -23.14 16.77 6.61
C SER A 129 -22.93 17.01 8.11
N VAL A 130 -23.40 16.09 8.96
CA VAL A 130 -23.40 16.18 10.43
C VAL A 130 -22.36 15.25 11.03
N THR A 131 -22.49 13.94 10.82
CA THR A 131 -21.60 12.90 11.40
C THR A 131 -20.24 12.89 10.72
N ARG A 132 -20.17 13.42 9.51
CA ARG A 132 -18.99 13.45 8.64
C ARG A 132 -18.54 12.08 8.12
N LEU A 133 -19.35 11.04 8.32
CA LEU A 133 -19.12 9.70 7.78
C LEU A 133 -19.32 9.69 6.27
N ARG A 134 -18.68 8.75 5.57
CA ARG A 134 -18.79 8.63 4.12
C ARG A 134 -20.07 7.87 3.79
N THR A 135 -20.98 8.46 3.02
CA THR A 135 -22.26 7.83 2.67
C THR A 135 -22.24 7.17 1.28
N ALA A 136 -21.29 7.56 0.41
CA ALA A 136 -21.12 6.90 -0.87
C ALA A 136 -19.68 6.99 -1.41
N ALA A 137 -19.32 6.03 -2.26
CA ALA A 137 -18.12 6.05 -3.09
C ALA A 137 -18.47 5.68 -4.54
N SER A 138 -18.29 6.62 -5.48
CA SER A 138 -18.48 6.38 -6.91
C SER A 138 -17.15 6.06 -7.58
N PHE A 139 -17.14 5.04 -8.44
CA PHE A 139 -15.93 4.56 -9.12
C PHE A 139 -16.05 4.79 -10.61
N TYR A 140 -15.01 5.38 -11.19
CA TYR A 140 -14.97 5.79 -12.59
C TYR A 140 -13.77 5.18 -13.32
N ASN A 141 -13.96 4.83 -14.59
CA ASN A 141 -12.88 4.43 -15.50
C ASN A 141 -13.12 5.03 -16.90
N ASN A 142 -12.35 4.56 -17.90
CA ASN A 142 -12.52 4.93 -19.31
C ASN A 142 -12.70 3.67 -20.17
N PRO A 143 -13.90 3.06 -20.17
CA PRO A 143 -14.18 1.82 -20.87
C PRO A 143 -14.49 2.02 -22.36
N ASP A 144 -14.93 3.19 -22.81
CA ASP A 144 -15.59 3.34 -24.12
C ASP A 144 -14.90 4.29 -25.13
N SER A 145 -13.69 4.76 -24.81
CA SER A 145 -12.82 5.56 -25.70
C SER A 145 -13.36 6.94 -26.09
N ASP A 146 -14.44 7.42 -25.47
CA ASP A 146 -15.00 8.75 -25.74
C ASP A 146 -14.13 9.88 -25.15
N GLY A 147 -13.26 9.53 -24.21
CA GLY A 147 -12.30 10.43 -23.57
C GLY A 147 -12.78 11.02 -22.24
N ASP A 148 -13.92 10.58 -21.72
CA ASP A 148 -14.53 11.03 -20.48
C ASP A 148 -14.50 9.94 -19.39
N PHE A 149 -14.86 10.33 -18.16
CA PHE A 149 -14.97 9.40 -17.03
C PHE A 149 -16.35 8.76 -17.06
N ASP A 150 -16.38 7.44 -17.16
CA ASP A 150 -17.61 6.67 -17.06
C ASP A 150 -17.79 6.12 -15.65
N LEU A 151 -18.99 6.31 -15.10
CA LEU A 151 -19.38 5.73 -13.83
C LEU A 151 -19.53 4.21 -14.00
N ILE A 152 -18.74 3.45 -13.24
CA ILE A 152 -18.84 1.99 -13.17
C ILE A 152 -19.93 1.60 -12.18
N ARG A 153 -19.84 2.11 -10.96
CA ARG A 153 -20.75 1.83 -9.84
C ARG A 153 -20.66 2.91 -8.77
N THR A 154 -21.67 2.95 -7.91
CA THR A 154 -21.68 3.76 -6.69
C THR A 154 -21.97 2.86 -5.51
N GLU A 155 -21.01 2.74 -4.60
CA GLU A 155 -21.21 2.07 -3.33
C GLU A 155 -21.90 3.03 -2.36
N THR A 156 -22.81 2.53 -1.51
CA THR A 156 -23.47 3.30 -0.45
C THR A 156 -23.25 2.67 0.91
N TYR A 157 -23.16 3.52 1.94
CA TYR A 157 -22.89 3.11 3.32
C TYR A 157 -23.88 3.78 4.26
N ASP A 158 -24.53 2.98 5.09
CA ASP A 158 -25.36 3.47 6.19
C ASP A 158 -24.74 3.14 7.54
N TYR A 159 -25.04 4.00 8.51
CA TYR A 159 -24.48 3.94 9.84
C TYR A 159 -25.58 3.95 10.89
N ASP A 160 -25.23 3.47 12.08
CA ASP A 160 -26.01 3.67 13.29
C ASP A 160 -26.12 5.17 13.62
N ASP A 161 -27.34 5.63 13.88
CA ASP A 161 -27.67 7.05 14.07
C ASP A 161 -26.92 7.70 15.25
N ASP A 162 -26.51 6.91 16.25
CA ASP A 162 -25.93 7.41 17.50
C ASP A 162 -24.45 7.01 17.69
N LEU A 163 -24.02 5.89 17.10
CA LEU A 163 -22.72 5.27 17.39
C LEU A 163 -21.75 5.22 16.21
N ASP A 164 -22.13 5.78 15.05
CA ASP A 164 -21.32 5.83 13.83
C ASP A 164 -20.87 4.44 13.33
N TYR A 165 -21.53 3.36 13.75
CA TYR A 165 -21.21 1.99 13.34
C TYR A 165 -21.77 1.71 11.95
N LEU A 166 -20.97 1.13 11.05
CA LEU A 166 -21.46 0.74 9.72
C LEU A 166 -22.54 -0.36 9.86
N THR A 167 -23.78 -0.05 9.51
CA THR A 167 -24.92 -0.96 9.63
C THR A 167 -25.31 -1.59 8.31
N GLU A 168 -25.01 -0.92 7.19
CA GLU A 168 -25.28 -1.41 5.85
C GLU A 168 -24.20 -0.95 4.86
N VAL A 169 -23.90 -1.82 3.89
CA VAL A 169 -23.23 -1.46 2.66
C VAL A 169 -24.02 -2.01 1.49
N ASP A 170 -24.04 -1.28 0.37
CA ASP A 170 -24.46 -1.78 -0.93
C ASP A 170 -23.38 -1.45 -1.95
N TYR A 171 -22.70 -2.47 -2.45
CA TYR A 171 -21.61 -2.33 -3.40
C TYR A 171 -22.09 -1.97 -4.81
N ASN A 172 -23.38 -2.21 -5.13
CA ASN A 172 -23.95 -2.00 -6.46
C ASN A 172 -23.07 -2.55 -7.60
N ASP A 173 -22.46 -3.71 -7.39
CA ASP A 173 -21.55 -4.35 -8.35
C ASP A 173 -22.23 -5.50 -9.13
N GLY A 174 -23.49 -5.80 -8.81
CA GLY A 174 -24.29 -6.85 -9.43
C GLY A 174 -23.87 -8.27 -9.03
N LEU A 175 -23.01 -8.42 -8.02
CA LEU A 175 -22.53 -9.71 -7.54
C LEU A 175 -23.36 -10.22 -6.34
N PRO A 176 -23.33 -11.54 -6.05
CA PRO A 176 -23.93 -12.06 -4.83
C PRO A 176 -23.34 -11.37 -3.59
N ASN A 177 -24.20 -11.04 -2.63
CA ASN A 177 -23.84 -10.34 -1.40
C ASN A 177 -23.35 -8.89 -1.62
N GLU A 178 -23.79 -8.23 -2.71
CA GLU A 178 -23.53 -6.81 -2.94
C GLU A 178 -24.07 -5.93 -1.81
N ALA A 179 -25.25 -6.27 -1.28
CA ALA A 179 -25.84 -5.62 -0.11
C ALA A 179 -25.61 -6.46 1.15
N GLN A 180 -25.01 -5.85 2.17
CA GLN A 180 -24.73 -6.50 3.46
C GLN A 180 -25.16 -5.63 4.62
N THR A 181 -25.69 -6.25 5.68
CA THR A 181 -26.12 -5.56 6.89
C THR A 181 -25.49 -6.18 8.13
N TRP A 182 -25.20 -5.35 9.12
CA TRP A 182 -24.65 -5.75 10.41
C TRP A 182 -25.48 -5.22 11.56
N THR A 183 -25.48 -5.96 12.67
CA THR A 183 -25.97 -5.44 13.94
C THR A 183 -24.89 -5.54 14.99
N TYR A 184 -25.00 -4.71 16.02
CA TYR A 184 -24.04 -4.62 17.11
C TYR A 184 -24.73 -4.84 18.45
N ASP A 185 -23.98 -5.39 19.41
CA ASP A 185 -24.42 -5.44 20.80
C ASP A 185 -24.23 -4.06 21.48
N ALA A 186 -24.67 -3.94 22.74
CA ALA A 186 -24.58 -2.70 23.50
C ALA A 186 -23.13 -2.25 23.81
N ALA A 187 -22.14 -3.12 23.62
CA ALA A 187 -20.73 -2.79 23.77
C ALA A 187 -20.06 -2.46 22.41
N GLY A 188 -20.84 -2.43 21.31
CA GLY A 188 -20.36 -2.14 19.97
C GLY A 188 -19.71 -3.35 19.27
N ASN A 189 -19.88 -4.56 19.79
CA ASN A 189 -19.36 -5.75 19.15
C ASN A 189 -20.33 -6.27 18.09
N ARG A 190 -19.83 -6.78 16.95
CA ARG A 190 -20.67 -7.36 15.89
C ARG A 190 -21.47 -8.54 16.43
N ALA A 191 -22.80 -8.50 16.28
CA ALA A 191 -23.71 -9.54 16.76
C ALA A 191 -24.25 -10.42 15.63
N THR A 192 -24.57 -9.82 14.48
CA THR A 192 -24.99 -10.53 13.26
C THR A 192 -24.41 -9.88 12.00
N ASP A 193 -24.40 -10.65 10.93
CA ASP A 193 -23.97 -10.29 9.59
C ASP A 193 -24.93 -10.98 8.60
N SER A 194 -25.47 -10.28 7.61
CA SER A 194 -26.43 -10.87 6.66
C SER A 194 -25.83 -11.97 5.79
N VAL A 195 -24.51 -11.99 5.61
CA VAL A 195 -23.78 -12.96 4.79
C VAL A 195 -23.29 -14.12 5.65
N GLN A 196 -22.62 -13.83 6.77
CA GLN A 196 -22.03 -14.86 7.62
C GLN A 196 -23.01 -15.42 8.69
N GLY A 197 -24.14 -14.74 8.93
CA GLY A 197 -25.24 -15.21 9.77
C GLY A 197 -25.19 -14.74 11.22
N SER A 198 -25.11 -15.69 12.17
CA SER A 198 -24.98 -15.49 13.63
C SER A 198 -23.77 -16.29 14.16
N GLY A 199 -23.30 -16.05 15.39
CA GLY A 199 -22.23 -16.88 15.99
C GLY A 199 -21.02 -16.12 16.53
N TRP A 200 -21.10 -14.79 16.59
CA TRP A 200 -20.11 -13.98 17.28
C TRP A 200 -20.28 -14.15 18.78
N SER A 201 -19.18 -14.38 19.48
CA SER A 201 -19.14 -14.40 20.94
C SER A 201 -17.92 -13.67 21.42
N TYR A 202 -18.06 -13.05 22.58
CA TYR A 202 -17.04 -12.22 23.20
C TYR A 202 -16.90 -12.62 24.66
N ASP A 203 -15.69 -12.52 25.18
CA ASP A 203 -15.47 -12.66 26.61
C ASP A 203 -15.75 -11.36 27.38
N ASN A 204 -15.54 -11.39 28.69
CA ASN A 204 -15.78 -10.24 29.57
C ASN A 204 -14.80 -9.07 29.37
N LEU A 205 -13.78 -9.22 28.51
CA LEU A 205 -12.87 -8.17 28.10
C LEU A 205 -13.18 -7.68 26.67
N ASN A 206 -14.36 -8.01 26.13
CA ASN A 206 -14.79 -7.72 24.76
C ASN A 206 -13.85 -8.30 23.69
N ARG A 207 -13.13 -9.39 23.98
CA ARG A 207 -12.31 -10.07 22.99
C ARG A 207 -13.14 -11.13 22.29
N ILE A 208 -13.06 -11.18 20.96
CA ILE A 208 -13.78 -12.18 20.17
C ILE A 208 -13.31 -13.60 20.50
N THR A 209 -14.22 -14.46 20.97
CA THR A 209 -13.96 -15.87 21.28
C THR A 209 -14.52 -16.81 20.21
N ALA A 210 -15.48 -16.35 19.42
CA ALA A 210 -15.92 -17.03 18.21
C ALA A 210 -16.46 -16.03 17.18
N SER A 211 -16.35 -16.40 15.91
CA SER A 211 -17.11 -15.84 14.78
C SER A 211 -17.70 -17.02 14.00
N PRO A 212 -18.60 -16.80 13.02
CA PRO A 212 -19.15 -17.91 12.23
C PRO A 212 -18.02 -18.77 11.63
N GLY A 213 -18.03 -20.06 11.95
CA GLY A 213 -17.02 -21.02 11.48
C GLY A 213 -15.68 -21.00 12.21
N TYR A 214 -15.46 -20.11 13.19
CA TYR A 214 -14.18 -19.99 13.89
C TYR A 214 -14.31 -19.87 15.41
N SER A 215 -13.35 -20.47 16.14
CA SER A 215 -13.15 -20.27 17.58
C SER A 215 -11.77 -19.72 17.86
N TYR A 216 -11.63 -18.92 18.92
CA TYR A 216 -10.39 -18.26 19.27
C TYR A 216 -10.05 -18.47 20.74
N LEU A 217 -8.76 -18.73 21.02
CA LEU A 217 -8.21 -18.73 22.36
C LEU A 217 -7.24 -17.56 22.51
N HIS A 218 -7.21 -16.96 23.69
CA HIS A 218 -6.33 -15.85 24.03
C HIS A 218 -5.55 -16.17 25.31
N ASP A 219 -4.37 -15.58 25.44
CA ASP A 219 -3.67 -15.55 26.71
C ASP A 219 -4.25 -14.49 27.68
N ILE A 220 -3.62 -14.32 28.84
CA ILE A 220 -4.04 -13.33 29.84
C ILE A 220 -3.74 -11.88 29.42
N LEU A 221 -2.84 -11.67 28.47
CA LEU A 221 -2.47 -10.35 27.96
C LEU A 221 -3.35 -9.92 26.77
N GLY A 222 -4.20 -10.81 26.25
CA GLY A 222 -5.08 -10.54 25.12
C GLY A 222 -4.54 -10.98 23.77
N ASN A 223 -3.38 -11.65 23.75
CA ASN A 223 -2.85 -12.17 22.50
C ASN A 223 -3.60 -13.43 22.11
N ARG A 224 -4.07 -13.49 20.87
CA ARG A 224 -4.66 -14.71 20.31
C ARG A 224 -3.61 -15.80 20.28
N THR A 225 -3.84 -16.94 20.90
CA THR A 225 -2.90 -18.09 20.90
C THR A 225 -3.33 -19.17 19.92
N TRP A 226 -4.64 -19.28 19.65
CA TRP A 226 -5.19 -20.23 18.70
C TRP A 226 -6.39 -19.69 17.94
N ARG A 227 -6.54 -20.21 16.71
CA ARG A 227 -7.80 -20.28 15.97
C ARG A 227 -8.14 -21.75 15.74
N ASN A 228 -9.39 -22.14 15.93
CA ASN A 228 -9.91 -23.49 15.71
C ASN A 228 -9.10 -24.58 16.43
N PHE A 229 -8.76 -24.34 17.70
CA PHE A 229 -7.97 -25.31 18.48
C PHE A 229 -8.61 -26.71 18.47
N GLY A 230 -7.84 -27.72 18.06
CA GLY A 230 -8.32 -29.10 17.97
C GLY A 230 -9.34 -29.37 16.85
N SER A 231 -9.50 -28.46 15.89
CA SER A 231 -10.44 -28.55 14.76
C SER A 231 -9.73 -28.26 13.43
N SER A 232 -10.41 -28.50 12.31
CA SER A 232 -9.86 -28.19 10.97
C SER A 232 -9.59 -26.69 10.78
N GLY A 233 -8.54 -26.37 10.03
CA GLY A 233 -8.15 -24.96 9.81
C GLY A 233 -7.50 -24.33 11.04
N VAL A 234 -6.93 -25.18 11.91
CA VAL A 234 -6.23 -24.75 13.13
C VAL A 234 -5.06 -23.84 12.77
N GLN A 235 -4.92 -22.76 13.52
CA GLN A 235 -3.74 -21.91 13.50
C GLN A 235 -3.28 -21.63 14.92
N ARG A 236 -1.97 -21.67 15.13
CA ARG A 236 -1.31 -21.31 16.38
C ARG A 236 -0.56 -20.00 16.18
N TYR A 237 -0.59 -19.19 17.23
CA TYR A 237 0.09 -17.90 17.29
C TYR A 237 1.02 -17.90 18.50
N GLN A 238 2.25 -17.45 18.30
CA GLN A 238 3.25 -17.27 19.35
C GLN A 238 3.66 -15.81 19.42
N TRP A 239 3.98 -15.36 20.63
CA TRP A 239 4.20 -13.96 20.95
C TRP A 239 5.44 -13.84 21.82
N ASP A 240 6.19 -12.76 21.63
CA ASP A 240 7.26 -12.39 22.55
C ASP A 240 6.74 -11.63 23.78
N ALA A 241 7.64 -11.31 24.70
CA ALA A 241 7.31 -10.58 25.93
C ALA A 241 6.81 -9.13 25.69
N LEU A 242 6.91 -8.62 24.45
CA LEU A 242 6.40 -7.31 24.05
C LEU A 242 5.08 -7.42 23.28
N ASN A 243 4.42 -8.59 23.28
CA ASN A 243 3.18 -8.88 22.57
C ASN A 243 3.30 -8.70 21.04
N ARG A 244 4.45 -9.03 20.47
CA ARG A 244 4.65 -9.08 19.01
C ARG A 244 4.62 -10.53 18.54
N ALA A 245 3.89 -10.80 17.46
CA ALA A 245 3.75 -12.16 16.93
C ALA A 245 5.10 -12.66 16.41
N THR A 246 5.68 -13.67 17.04
CA THR A 246 6.95 -14.30 16.62
C THR A 246 6.73 -15.45 15.64
N SER A 247 5.54 -16.05 15.65
CA SER A 247 5.18 -17.11 14.73
C SER A 247 3.67 -17.23 14.58
N ILE A 248 3.23 -17.50 13.35
CA ILE A 248 1.85 -17.85 13.02
C ILE A 248 1.91 -19.06 12.10
N VAL A 249 1.44 -20.21 12.59
CA VAL A 249 1.53 -21.48 11.87
C VAL A 249 0.18 -22.17 11.82
N GLY A 250 -0.19 -22.63 10.62
CA GLY A 250 -1.35 -23.48 10.38
C GLY A 250 -0.94 -24.87 9.90
N GLU A 251 -1.93 -25.64 9.47
CA GLU A 251 -1.72 -27.02 9.02
C GLU A 251 -0.84 -27.12 7.76
N ALA A 252 -0.98 -26.16 6.83
CA ALA A 252 -0.29 -26.17 5.54
C ALA A 252 0.73 -25.03 5.35
N TYR A 253 0.54 -23.90 6.04
CA TYR A 253 1.34 -22.69 5.83
C TYR A 253 1.56 -21.96 7.15
N GLY A 254 2.64 -21.22 7.22
CA GLY A 254 3.03 -20.48 8.41
C GLY A 254 4.32 -19.72 8.20
N ALA A 255 4.58 -18.81 9.14
CA ALA A 255 5.78 -18.00 9.12
C ALA A 255 6.26 -17.66 10.54
N ARG A 256 7.57 -17.45 10.67
CA ARG A 256 8.19 -16.81 11.84
C ARG A 256 8.55 -15.36 11.52
N TYR A 257 8.69 -14.54 12.55
CA TYR A 257 9.01 -13.13 12.41
C TYR A 257 10.08 -12.68 13.40
N VAL A 258 10.98 -11.81 12.92
CA VAL A 258 11.99 -11.14 13.74
C VAL A 258 11.76 -9.64 13.69
N TYR A 259 11.97 -8.97 14.82
CA TYR A 259 11.71 -7.54 14.97
C TYR A 259 12.95 -6.81 15.50
N ARG A 260 13.09 -5.56 15.12
CA ARG A 260 13.96 -4.59 15.78
C ARG A 260 13.44 -4.21 17.17
N ALA A 261 14.27 -3.50 17.93
CA ALA A 261 13.89 -3.00 19.25
C ALA A 261 12.75 -1.97 19.22
N ASP A 262 12.55 -1.29 18.10
CA ASP A 262 11.45 -0.33 17.88
C ASP A 262 10.13 -0.97 17.43
N GLY A 263 10.10 -2.30 17.29
CA GLY A 263 8.89 -3.04 16.90
C GLY A 263 8.71 -3.25 15.39
N MET A 264 9.59 -2.72 14.55
CA MET A 264 9.53 -2.93 13.11
C MET A 264 10.00 -4.35 12.75
N ARG A 265 9.22 -5.07 11.93
CA ARG A 265 9.59 -6.41 11.44
C ARG A 265 10.78 -6.31 10.50
N VAL A 266 11.83 -7.09 10.71
CA VAL A 266 13.04 -7.10 9.85
C VAL A 266 13.23 -8.40 9.09
N GLU A 267 12.59 -9.48 9.53
CA GLU A 267 12.66 -10.77 8.85
C GLU A 267 11.30 -11.47 8.93
N LYS A 268 10.98 -12.21 7.87
CA LYS A 268 9.91 -13.21 7.81
C LYS A 268 10.48 -14.48 7.17
N VAL A 269 10.39 -15.61 7.86
CA VAL A 269 10.72 -16.93 7.26
C VAL A 269 9.42 -17.70 7.09
N GLU A 270 9.12 -18.12 5.87
CA GLU A 270 7.88 -18.82 5.49
C GLU A 270 8.06 -20.33 5.40
N GLY A 271 7.00 -21.08 5.10
CA GLY A 271 7.08 -22.54 4.92
C GLY A 271 7.00 -23.34 6.22
N LEU A 272 6.70 -22.68 7.35
CA LEU A 272 6.49 -23.35 8.62
C LEU A 272 5.10 -24.01 8.66
N THR A 273 4.97 -25.12 9.39
CA THR A 273 3.69 -25.80 9.65
C THR A 273 3.55 -26.15 11.11
N LEU A 274 2.31 -26.39 11.55
CA LEU A 274 1.97 -26.72 12.94
C LEU A 274 2.73 -27.95 13.48
N SER A 275 3.17 -28.85 12.61
CA SER A 275 3.87 -30.09 12.96
C SER A 275 5.34 -29.90 13.34
N TRP A 276 5.91 -28.69 13.17
CA TRP A 276 7.37 -28.50 13.17
C TRP A 276 7.92 -27.44 14.13
N VAL A 277 7.18 -27.03 15.18
CA VAL A 277 7.75 -26.16 16.22
C VAL A 277 7.21 -26.52 17.61
N PRO A 278 7.94 -27.33 18.41
CA PRO A 278 7.71 -27.43 19.85
C PRO A 278 7.88 -26.04 20.51
N PRO A 279 7.12 -25.71 21.57
CA PRO A 279 7.25 -24.42 22.24
C PRO A 279 8.69 -24.21 22.75
N GLY A 280 9.35 -23.14 22.31
CA GLY A 280 10.69 -22.75 22.80
C GLY A 280 11.89 -23.33 22.03
N GLU A 281 11.67 -24.10 20.96
CA GLU A 281 12.74 -24.62 20.07
C GLU A 281 12.50 -24.14 18.62
N GLU A 282 12.39 -22.83 18.45
CA GLU A 282 11.88 -22.18 17.23
C GLU A 282 13.01 -21.63 16.34
N GLU A 283 14.20 -22.23 16.44
CA GLU A 283 15.32 -21.95 15.53
C GLU A 283 15.08 -22.64 14.18
N VAL A 284 14.19 -22.04 13.39
CA VAL A 284 13.99 -22.43 11.99
C VAL A 284 14.98 -21.68 11.12
N SER A 285 15.56 -22.34 10.13
CA SER A 285 16.56 -21.70 9.28
C SER A 285 15.94 -20.90 8.12
N GLY A 286 16.45 -19.69 7.92
CA GLY A 286 16.20 -18.88 6.74
C GLY A 286 17.50 -18.62 5.97
N HIS A 287 17.39 -18.16 4.71
CA HIS A 287 18.52 -17.97 3.80
C HIS A 287 19.67 -17.05 4.29
N TYR A 288 19.53 -16.40 5.44
CA TYR A 288 20.49 -15.45 6.00
C TYR A 288 21.08 -15.89 7.34
N ASP A 289 21.05 -17.20 7.63
CA ASP A 289 21.75 -17.81 8.75
C ASP A 289 22.81 -18.85 8.30
N GLU A 290 23.34 -19.61 9.26
CA GLU A 290 24.43 -20.56 9.04
C GLU A 290 23.95 -21.97 8.61
N ASN A 291 22.65 -22.27 8.70
CA ASN A 291 22.09 -23.60 8.47
C ASN A 291 21.50 -23.76 7.07
N LEU A 292 22.37 -23.66 6.07
CA LEU A 292 21.97 -23.62 4.66
C LEU A 292 21.16 -24.83 4.18
N ALA A 293 21.27 -25.98 4.84
CA ALA A 293 20.59 -27.22 4.44
C ALA A 293 19.08 -27.22 4.71
N GLU A 294 18.60 -26.29 5.55
CA GLU A 294 17.20 -26.21 5.98
C GLU A 294 16.59 -24.82 5.67
N ASN A 295 17.25 -24.05 4.80
CA ASN A 295 16.80 -22.72 4.41
C ASN A 295 15.37 -22.76 3.89
N LEU A 296 14.53 -21.94 4.51
CA LEU A 296 13.19 -21.67 4.03
C LEU A 296 13.08 -20.29 3.37
N PRO A 297 12.05 -20.06 2.53
CA PRO A 297 11.82 -18.76 1.92
C PRO A 297 11.87 -17.63 2.93
N THR A 298 12.68 -16.61 2.67
CA THR A 298 12.99 -15.56 3.64
C THR A 298 12.80 -14.19 3.03
N SER A 299 12.00 -13.34 3.68
CA SER A 299 11.92 -11.91 3.40
C SER A 299 12.71 -11.10 4.42
N ARG A 300 13.42 -10.06 3.97
CA ARG A 300 14.03 -9.04 4.85
C ARG A 300 13.48 -7.66 4.52
N TYR A 301 13.37 -6.82 5.54
CA TYR A 301 12.78 -5.49 5.42
C TYR A 301 13.74 -4.41 5.89
N TYR A 302 13.90 -3.37 5.07
CA TYR A 302 14.77 -2.24 5.32
C TYR A 302 13.96 -0.95 5.43
N TYR A 303 14.32 -0.14 6.42
CA TYR A 303 13.59 1.06 6.79
C TYR A 303 14.48 2.29 6.83
N ASP A 304 13.91 3.42 6.41
CA ASP A 304 14.39 4.76 6.72
C ASP A 304 13.43 5.37 7.76
N GLY A 305 13.91 5.50 9.01
CA GLY A 305 13.05 5.78 10.14
C GLY A 305 11.98 4.70 10.33
N GLN A 306 10.71 5.09 10.24
CA GLN A 306 9.55 4.18 10.31
C GLN A 306 9.00 3.77 8.93
N MET A 307 9.59 4.27 7.84
CA MET A 307 9.12 3.99 6.48
C MET A 307 9.92 2.86 5.85
N MET A 308 9.25 1.86 5.28
CA MET A 308 9.91 0.80 4.52
C MET A 308 10.38 1.35 3.18
N VAL A 309 11.66 1.16 2.86
CA VAL A 309 12.30 1.69 1.64
C VAL A 309 12.79 0.58 0.71
N GLU A 310 13.01 -0.62 1.23
CA GLU A 310 13.42 -1.78 0.46
C GLU A 310 12.99 -3.06 1.19
N ASP A 311 12.60 -4.08 0.44
CA ASP A 311 12.52 -5.45 0.92
C ASP A 311 13.17 -6.40 -0.10
N ASP A 312 13.69 -7.52 0.40
CA ASP A 312 14.10 -8.63 -0.43
C ASP A 312 13.38 -9.91 -0.05
N TYR A 313 13.16 -10.77 -1.03
CA TYR A 313 12.57 -12.10 -0.88
C TYR A 313 13.48 -13.13 -1.54
N THR A 314 13.92 -14.10 -0.75
CA THR A 314 14.89 -15.13 -1.16
C THR A 314 14.24 -16.50 -1.10
N VAL A 315 14.41 -17.27 -2.18
CA VAL A 315 13.94 -18.66 -2.29
C VAL A 315 15.05 -19.55 -2.81
N GLU A 316 14.93 -20.85 -2.56
CA GLU A 316 15.81 -21.85 -3.16
C GLU A 316 15.68 -21.84 -4.69
N GLY A 317 16.82 -21.75 -5.38
CA GLY A 317 16.90 -21.86 -6.83
C GLY A 317 17.53 -23.19 -7.27
N GLN A 318 17.71 -23.38 -8.58
CA GLN A 318 18.24 -24.64 -9.12
C GLN A 318 19.73 -24.88 -8.79
N TYR A 319 20.50 -23.80 -8.63
CA TYR A 319 21.95 -23.84 -8.39
C TYR A 319 22.39 -22.90 -7.28
N GLU A 320 21.71 -21.76 -7.14
CA GLU A 320 21.93 -20.74 -6.13
C GLU A 320 20.56 -20.17 -5.73
N PRO A 321 20.42 -19.55 -4.55
CA PRO A 321 19.20 -18.86 -4.17
C PRO A 321 18.83 -17.74 -5.14
N VAL A 322 17.53 -17.57 -5.37
CA VAL A 322 16.98 -16.47 -6.19
C VAL A 322 16.53 -15.35 -5.27
N VAL A 323 16.99 -14.13 -5.51
CA VAL A 323 16.66 -12.95 -4.72
C VAL A 323 15.84 -11.98 -5.55
N THR A 324 14.62 -11.69 -5.09
CA THR A 324 13.81 -10.57 -5.60
C THR A 324 13.96 -9.39 -4.66
N VAL A 325 14.35 -8.23 -5.18
CA VAL A 325 14.44 -6.97 -4.43
C VAL A 325 13.36 -6.02 -4.91
N MET A 326 12.63 -5.45 -3.96
CA MET A 326 11.64 -4.40 -4.14
C MET A 326 12.13 -3.12 -3.46
N ARG A 327 12.07 -1.98 -4.15
CA ARG A 327 12.44 -0.67 -3.60
C ARG A 327 11.30 0.32 -3.74
N TYR A 328 11.18 1.20 -2.76
CA TYR A 328 10.07 2.14 -2.66
C TYR A 328 10.58 3.58 -2.66
N GLY A 329 10.02 4.36 -3.58
CA GLY A 329 10.15 5.81 -3.58
C GLY A 329 9.15 6.46 -2.67
N ILE A 330 9.60 7.20 -1.68
CA ILE A 330 8.69 7.96 -0.81
C ILE A 330 8.58 9.39 -1.34
N GLY A 331 7.36 9.84 -1.59
CA GLY A 331 7.06 11.20 -1.98
C GLY A 331 5.75 11.69 -1.38
N ALA A 332 5.14 12.71 -1.98
CA ALA A 332 4.01 13.41 -1.38
C ALA A 332 2.72 12.56 -1.34
N ARG A 333 2.63 11.54 -2.20
CA ARG A 333 1.47 10.63 -2.26
C ARG A 333 1.61 9.39 -1.37
N GLY A 334 2.72 9.25 -0.65
CA GLY A 334 3.12 7.99 -0.02
C GLY A 334 4.21 7.29 -0.84
N ILE A 335 3.97 6.05 -1.28
CA ILE A 335 4.88 5.38 -2.21
C ILE A 335 4.61 5.91 -3.63
N ASP A 336 5.55 6.66 -4.18
CA ASP A 336 5.42 7.30 -5.49
C ASP A 336 5.90 6.41 -6.64
N PHE A 337 6.85 5.50 -6.38
CA PHE A 337 7.24 4.44 -7.31
C PHE A 337 7.67 3.17 -6.58
N MET A 338 7.64 2.07 -7.31
CA MET A 338 8.18 0.78 -6.91
C MET A 338 9.11 0.26 -7.99
N ASP A 339 10.32 -0.13 -7.61
CA ASP A 339 11.27 -0.79 -8.49
C ASP A 339 11.44 -2.25 -8.06
N LYS A 340 11.34 -3.16 -9.03
CA LYS A 340 11.52 -4.61 -8.83
C LYS A 340 12.69 -5.10 -9.66
N ARG A 341 13.59 -5.85 -9.03
CA ARG A 341 14.70 -6.56 -9.67
C ARG A 341 14.76 -8.00 -9.17
N VAL A 342 14.99 -8.95 -10.08
CA VAL A 342 15.26 -10.35 -9.73
C VAL A 342 16.72 -10.63 -10.07
N ASP A 343 17.50 -11.06 -9.09
CA ASP A 343 18.94 -11.27 -9.17
C ASP A 343 19.66 -10.09 -9.87
N ASP A 344 20.41 -10.37 -10.93
CA ASP A 344 21.08 -9.38 -11.78
C ASP A 344 20.28 -9.02 -13.04
N GLY A 345 18.97 -9.32 -13.05
CA GLY A 345 18.05 -9.00 -14.12
C GLY A 345 17.71 -7.50 -14.27
N PRO A 346 16.96 -7.15 -15.32
CA PRO A 346 16.52 -5.77 -15.53
C PRO A 346 15.60 -5.29 -14.41
N GLU A 347 15.69 -4.00 -14.08
CA GLU A 347 14.80 -3.33 -13.12
C GLU A 347 13.50 -2.94 -13.82
N THR A 348 12.37 -3.31 -13.22
CA THR A 348 11.03 -2.94 -13.68
C THR A 348 10.44 -1.91 -12.71
N LYS A 349 9.77 -0.89 -13.25
CA LYS A 349 9.23 0.22 -12.47
C LYS A 349 7.73 0.31 -12.60
N GLY A 350 7.05 0.52 -11.47
CA GLY A 350 5.61 0.78 -11.39
C GLY A 350 5.31 2.03 -10.58
N TYR A 351 4.29 2.78 -10.99
CA TYR A 351 3.79 3.93 -10.23
C TYR A 351 2.41 3.60 -9.65
N PRO A 352 2.24 3.61 -8.33
CA PRO A 352 0.95 3.38 -7.68
C PRO A 352 -0.13 4.39 -8.10
N ILE A 353 -1.33 3.87 -8.34
CA ILE A 353 -2.59 4.61 -8.34
C ILE A 353 -3.29 4.30 -7.02
N TYR A 354 -3.75 5.33 -6.32
CA TYR A 354 -4.38 5.20 -5.01
C TYR A 354 -5.87 5.45 -5.07
N ASP A 355 -6.59 4.88 -4.12
CA ASP A 355 -7.91 5.38 -3.76
C ASP A 355 -7.83 6.57 -2.79
N GLY A 356 -8.97 7.18 -2.48
CA GLY A 356 -9.10 8.27 -1.52
C GLY A 356 -8.82 7.87 -0.07
N HIS A 357 -8.64 6.57 0.22
CA HIS A 357 -8.16 6.07 1.51
C HIS A 357 -6.64 5.89 1.56
N GLY A 358 -5.95 5.96 0.42
CA GLY A 358 -4.52 5.66 0.30
C GLY A 358 -4.20 4.19 0.02
N ASN A 359 -5.18 3.37 -0.35
CA ASN A 359 -4.95 2.01 -0.83
C ASN A 359 -4.51 2.00 -2.29
N MET A 360 -3.53 1.18 -2.64
CA MET A 360 -3.03 1.09 -4.03
C MET A 360 -3.95 0.23 -4.90
N ILE A 361 -4.87 0.85 -5.63
CA ILE A 361 -5.88 0.17 -6.47
C ILE A 361 -5.38 -0.29 -7.84
N ALA A 362 -4.25 0.25 -8.31
CA ALA A 362 -3.62 -0.18 -9.55
C ALA A 362 -2.16 0.27 -9.61
N THR A 363 -1.42 -0.23 -10.59
CA THR A 363 -0.07 0.22 -10.92
C THR A 363 -0.02 0.69 -12.38
N LEU A 364 0.74 1.76 -12.63
CA LEU A 364 1.14 2.16 -13.97
C LEU A 364 2.50 1.56 -14.27
N GLY A 365 2.53 0.51 -15.09
CA GLY A 365 3.75 -0.21 -15.49
C GLY A 365 4.29 0.27 -16.83
N ARG A 366 5.62 0.38 -16.95
CA ARG A 366 6.25 0.76 -18.22
C ARG A 366 6.14 -0.39 -19.23
N SER A 367 5.51 -0.14 -20.38
CA SER A 367 5.53 -1.09 -21.50
C SER A 367 6.67 -0.75 -22.46
N GLU A 368 7.45 -1.76 -22.88
CA GLU A 368 8.56 -1.57 -23.84
C GLU A 368 8.07 -1.09 -25.21
N SER A 369 6.79 -1.30 -25.54
CA SER A 369 6.19 -1.01 -26.85
C SER A 369 5.27 0.20 -26.86
N SER A 370 5.04 0.86 -25.72
CA SER A 370 4.16 2.01 -25.62
C SER A 370 4.81 3.19 -24.89
N PRO A 371 4.69 4.42 -25.42
CA PRO A 371 5.00 5.64 -24.67
C PRO A 371 3.99 5.92 -23.54
N TYR A 372 2.96 5.10 -23.37
CA TYR A 372 2.04 5.13 -22.23
C TYR A 372 2.35 3.99 -21.27
N PHE A 373 2.18 4.25 -19.98
CA PHE A 373 2.24 3.19 -18.97
C PHE A 373 0.91 2.44 -18.99
N GLY A 374 0.98 1.11 -19.03
CA GLY A 374 -0.20 0.27 -18.96
C GLY A 374 -0.72 0.25 -17.52
N VAL A 375 -2.05 0.31 -17.36
CA VAL A 375 -2.68 0.01 -16.07
C VAL A 375 -2.58 -1.50 -15.85
N ALA A 376 -2.04 -1.90 -14.71
CA ALA A 376 -1.88 -3.28 -14.30
C ALA A 376 -2.26 -3.44 -12.82
N ASP A 377 -2.31 -4.70 -12.37
CA ASP A 377 -2.53 -5.07 -10.97
C ASP A 377 -3.74 -4.38 -10.33
N LEU A 378 -4.85 -4.28 -11.07
CA LEU A 378 -6.08 -3.68 -10.54
C LEU A 378 -6.55 -4.48 -9.33
N ARG A 379 -6.87 -3.76 -8.26
CA ARG A 379 -7.32 -4.28 -6.97
C ARG A 379 -8.48 -3.45 -6.47
N SER A 380 -9.41 -4.13 -5.79
CA SER A 380 -10.40 -3.50 -4.94
C SER A 380 -10.01 -3.79 -3.49
N TYR A 381 -10.17 -2.81 -2.62
CA TYR A 381 -9.96 -2.97 -1.18
C TYR A 381 -11.28 -2.73 -0.50
N ASP A 382 -11.73 -3.75 0.22
CA ASP A 382 -13.02 -3.71 0.90
C ASP A 382 -13.01 -4.60 2.13
N VAL A 383 -14.12 -4.60 2.86
CA VAL A 383 -14.45 -5.57 3.89
C VAL A 383 -14.76 -6.92 3.21
N CYS A 384 -13.76 -7.50 2.55
CA CYS A 384 -13.83 -8.86 2.06
C CYS A 384 -13.64 -9.85 3.22
N GLU A 385 -14.52 -10.85 3.25
CA GLU A 385 -14.61 -12.05 4.11
C GLU A 385 -13.49 -12.35 5.13
#